data_AF-A0AAD5YJ74-F1
#
_entry.id   AF-A0AAD5YJ74-F1
#
_cell.length_a   1.000
_cell.length_b   1.000
_cell.length_c   1.000
_cell.angle_alpha   90.00
_cell.angle_beta   90.00
_cell.angle_gamma   90.00
#
_symmetry.space_group_name_H-M   'P 1'
#
loop_
_entity.id
_entity.type
_entity.pdbx_description
1 polymer ?
#
loop_
_entity_poly.entity_id
_entity_poly.type
_entity_poly.pdbx_seq_one_letter_code
_entity_poly.pdbx_strand_id
1 'polypeptide(L)'
;MQHCLDEFHSLKNVFIKLKAHEHFNIPKLHALLHYIAAIIALGTPDGYNTESPERLHIDFAKVAYRASNCRDYIKQMALWLQQCEAVWVRECYIDWLDNVLAEDQATEEQTEPLEDEEQGISPKDIVKDFGAHNFILALSLFLKSIMPFDVHCSLVLPNAYDCFDAFKQVSILPPSSPYVKSKQTYQTIRAWPSMSSKGRKKGLPTLFDTAFAIEDLNCYTGGHTLTGLRVAQIQLIFNLPLHLGTHYPQPLAHVEWFTQLGAPDPHTGMSCIWQSMKNK
;
A
#
# COMPACT_ATOMS: atom_id res chain seq x y z
N MET A 1 -51.67 -2.88 4.55
CA MET A 1 -50.89 -3.00 5.81
C MET A 1 -51.79 -2.96 7.04
N GLN A 2 -52.60 -1.90 7.21
CA GLN A 2 -53.55 -1.79 8.35
C GLN A 2 -54.52 -2.97 8.45
N HIS A 3 -55.19 -3.33 7.34
CA HIS A 3 -56.12 -4.46 7.30
C HIS A 3 -55.51 -5.78 7.81
N CYS A 4 -54.26 -6.09 7.41
CA CYS A 4 -53.58 -7.31 7.84
C CYS A 4 -53.24 -7.31 9.35
N LEU A 5 -52.95 -6.14 9.92
CA LEU A 5 -52.67 -5.97 11.34
C LEU A 5 -53.95 -6.10 12.18
N ASP A 6 -55.05 -5.55 11.69
CA ASP A 6 -56.38 -5.69 12.29
C ASP A 6 -56.84 -7.16 12.24
N GLU A 7 -56.63 -7.83 11.11
CA GLU A 7 -56.89 -9.26 10.92
C GLU A 7 -56.06 -10.11 11.91
N PHE A 8 -54.75 -9.85 12.04
CA PHE A 8 -53.90 -10.50 13.03
C PHE A 8 -54.42 -10.29 14.46
N HIS A 9 -54.85 -9.08 14.82
CA HIS A 9 -55.39 -8.79 16.15
C HIS A 9 -56.74 -9.44 16.43
N SER A 10 -57.55 -9.70 15.41
CA SER A 10 -58.79 -10.47 15.55
C SER A 10 -58.52 -11.97 15.74
N LEU A 11 -57.51 -12.53 15.05
CA LEU A 11 -57.18 -13.96 15.05
C LEU A 11 -56.23 -14.38 16.19
N LYS A 12 -55.45 -13.47 16.78
CA LYS A 12 -54.42 -13.82 17.79
C LYS A 12 -54.95 -14.60 19.00
N ASN A 13 -56.22 -14.41 19.34
CA ASN A 13 -56.87 -15.12 20.45
C ASN A 13 -56.96 -16.63 20.24
N VAL A 14 -56.91 -17.11 18.99
CA VAL A 14 -56.89 -18.54 18.65
C VAL A 14 -55.61 -19.21 19.18
N PHE A 15 -54.47 -18.52 19.13
CA PHE A 15 -53.20 -19.05 19.65
C PHE A 15 -53.19 -19.18 21.17
N ILE A 16 -53.90 -18.30 21.87
CA ILE A 16 -54.09 -18.39 23.33
C ILE A 16 -54.99 -19.59 23.65
N LYS A 17 -56.10 -19.78 22.91
CA LYS A 17 -57.03 -20.90 23.08
C LYS A 17 -56.37 -22.26 22.83
N LEU A 18 -55.48 -22.34 21.84
CA LEU A 18 -54.72 -23.55 21.51
C LEU A 18 -53.53 -23.79 22.45
N LYS A 19 -53.33 -22.94 23.46
CA LYS A 19 -52.17 -22.96 24.39
C LYS A 19 -50.81 -22.92 23.69
N ALA A 20 -50.75 -22.31 22.50
CA ALA A 20 -49.48 -22.09 21.80
C ALA A 20 -48.68 -20.94 22.44
N HIS A 21 -49.35 -20.00 23.11
CA HIS A 21 -48.71 -18.90 23.85
C HIS A 21 -49.64 -18.36 24.96
N GLU A 22 -49.07 -17.93 26.09
CA GLU A 22 -49.86 -17.45 27.25
C GLU A 22 -50.44 -16.04 27.04
N HIS A 23 -49.65 -15.13 26.47
CA HIS A 23 -50.07 -13.75 26.18
C HIS A 23 -49.34 -13.16 24.97
N PHE A 24 -49.87 -12.08 24.40
CA PHE A 24 -49.26 -11.35 23.28
C PHE A 24 -48.67 -9.98 23.67
N ASN A 25 -48.33 -9.77 24.94
CA ASN A 25 -47.62 -8.59 25.43
C ASN A 25 -46.13 -8.62 25.06
N ILE A 26 -45.83 -8.73 23.76
CA ILE A 26 -44.48 -8.77 23.22
C ILE A 26 -44.16 -7.36 22.71
N PRO A 27 -43.14 -6.67 23.26
CA PRO A 27 -42.80 -5.30 22.85
C PRO A 27 -42.64 -5.12 21.33
N LYS A 28 -42.07 -6.13 20.64
CA LYS A 28 -41.94 -6.14 19.17
C LYS A 28 -43.29 -6.14 18.43
N LEU A 29 -44.32 -6.83 18.94
CA LEU A 29 -45.65 -6.82 18.34
C LEU A 29 -46.41 -5.53 18.63
N HIS A 30 -46.18 -4.92 19.79
CA HIS A 30 -46.74 -3.61 20.11
C HIS A 30 -46.14 -2.52 19.20
N ALA A 31 -44.84 -2.60 18.91
CA ALA A 31 -44.16 -1.67 18.00
C ALA A 31 -44.76 -1.66 16.57
N LEU A 32 -45.36 -2.77 16.10
CA LEU A 32 -46.01 -2.85 14.79
C LEU A 32 -47.16 -1.83 14.64
N LEU A 33 -47.85 -1.47 15.73
CA LEU A 33 -48.89 -0.45 15.72
C LEU A 33 -48.35 0.92 15.32
N HIS A 34 -47.08 1.18 15.64
CA HIS A 34 -46.43 2.45 15.35
C HIS A 34 -45.76 2.46 13.98
N TYR A 35 -45.42 1.31 13.40
CA TYR A 35 -44.76 1.26 12.08
C TYR A 35 -45.64 1.80 10.96
N ILE A 36 -46.96 1.58 10.98
CA ILE A 36 -47.83 2.08 9.91
C ILE A 36 -47.84 3.61 9.92
N ALA A 37 -48.01 4.22 11.10
CA ALA A 37 -47.95 5.67 11.26
C ALA A 37 -46.56 6.22 10.90
N ALA A 38 -45.48 5.54 11.31
CA ALA A 38 -44.12 5.92 10.98
C ALA A 38 -43.85 5.85 9.47
N ILE A 39 -44.32 4.81 8.77
CA ILE A 39 -44.14 4.66 7.33
C ILE A 39 -44.87 5.74 6.54
N ILE A 40 -46.09 6.09 6.98
CA ILE A 40 -46.87 7.17 6.35
C ILE A 40 -46.20 8.53 6.58
N ALA A 41 -45.62 8.77 7.76
CA ALA A 41 -45.02 10.05 8.12
C ALA A 41 -43.59 10.23 7.59
N LEU A 42 -42.79 9.16 7.53
CA LEU A 42 -41.34 9.20 7.30
C LEU A 42 -40.89 8.44 6.04
N GLY A 43 -41.80 7.74 5.35
CA GLY A 43 -41.49 6.92 4.19
C GLY A 43 -41.14 5.46 4.54
N THR A 44 -40.62 4.72 3.57
CA THR A 44 -40.21 3.33 3.78
C THR A 44 -39.13 3.24 4.87
N PRO A 45 -39.10 2.15 5.66
CA PRO A 45 -38.06 1.95 6.67
C PRO A 45 -36.72 1.51 6.05
N ASP A 46 -36.46 1.82 4.78
CA ASP A 46 -35.18 1.51 4.15
C ASP A 46 -34.09 2.37 4.78
N GLY A 47 -32.97 1.73 5.15
CA GLY A 47 -31.88 2.40 5.85
C GLY A 47 -32.06 2.62 7.37
N TYR A 48 -33.21 2.25 7.96
CA TYR A 48 -33.43 2.31 9.42
C TYR A 48 -33.01 1.02 10.17
N ASN A 49 -32.43 0.04 9.47
CA ASN A 49 -31.88 -1.15 10.10
C ASN A 49 -30.62 -0.78 10.90
N THR A 50 -30.58 -1.11 12.19
CA THR A 50 -29.40 -0.87 13.04
C THR A 50 -28.30 -1.90 12.81
N GLU A 51 -28.58 -3.03 12.15
CA GLU A 51 -27.59 -4.07 11.87
C GLU A 51 -26.42 -3.53 11.04
N SER A 52 -26.67 -2.71 10.03
CA SER A 52 -25.63 -2.12 9.18
C SER A 52 -24.68 -1.19 9.95
N PRO A 53 -25.16 -0.14 10.65
CA PRO A 53 -24.27 0.71 11.44
C PRO A 53 -23.62 -0.04 12.62
N GLU A 54 -24.30 -1.02 13.22
CA GLU A 54 -23.69 -1.87 14.26
C GLU A 54 -22.54 -2.71 13.70
N ARG A 55 -22.69 -3.26 12.50
CA ARG A 55 -21.63 -4.03 11.83
C ARG A 55 -20.44 -3.15 11.48
N LEU A 56 -20.68 -2.00 10.86
CA LEU A 56 -19.63 -1.02 10.56
C LEU A 56 -18.93 -0.51 11.83
N HIS A 57 -19.66 -0.36 12.93
CA HIS A 57 -19.07 0.01 14.22
C HIS A 57 -18.20 -1.10 14.82
N ILE A 58 -18.47 -2.38 14.53
CA ILE A 58 -17.55 -3.47 14.89
C ILE A 58 -16.25 -3.32 14.09
N ASP A 59 -16.37 -3.24 12.77
CA ASP A 59 -15.22 -3.31 11.86
C ASP A 59 -14.36 -2.04 11.93
N PHE A 60 -14.97 -0.86 11.98
CA PHE A 60 -14.24 0.42 11.95
C PHE A 60 -13.95 1.01 13.33
N ALA A 61 -14.76 0.70 14.35
CA ALA A 61 -14.54 1.25 15.68
C ALA A 61 -13.94 0.22 16.65
N LYS A 62 -14.58 -0.95 16.84
CA LYS A 62 -14.11 -1.91 17.84
C LYS A 62 -12.79 -2.58 17.46
N VAL A 63 -12.61 -2.98 16.20
CA VAL A 63 -11.35 -3.58 15.74
C VAL A 63 -10.23 -2.55 15.80
N ALA A 64 -10.43 -1.36 15.23
CA ALA A 64 -9.46 -0.27 15.27
C ALA A 64 -9.08 0.12 16.71
N TYR A 65 -10.05 0.17 17.64
CA TYR A 65 -9.78 0.46 19.05
C TYR A 65 -8.93 -0.62 19.72
N ARG A 66 -9.20 -1.91 19.45
CA ARG A 66 -8.41 -3.04 19.96
C ARG A 66 -6.99 -3.09 19.40
N ALA A 67 -6.80 -2.63 18.16
CA ALA A 67 -5.49 -2.50 17.53
C ALA A 67 -4.67 -1.32 18.09
N SER A 68 -5.32 -0.37 18.77
CA SER A 68 -4.71 0.82 19.36
C SER A 68 -4.18 0.57 20.77
N ASN A 69 -3.27 1.44 21.24
CA ASN A 69 -2.83 1.41 22.65
C ASN A 69 -3.83 2.11 23.61
N CYS A 70 -5.05 2.42 23.12
CA CYS A 70 -6.14 3.08 23.85
C CYS A 70 -5.85 4.51 24.36
N ARG A 71 -4.69 5.10 24.02
CA ARG A 71 -4.34 6.50 24.35
C ARG A 71 -4.49 7.37 23.12
N ASP A 72 -5.19 8.51 23.22
CA ASP A 72 -5.52 9.36 22.06
C ASP A 72 -6.09 8.56 20.87
N TYR A 73 -6.95 7.58 21.19
CA TYR A 73 -7.36 6.50 20.31
C TYR A 73 -8.01 6.98 19.00
N ILE A 74 -8.66 8.14 18.99
CA ILE A 74 -9.28 8.69 17.77
C ILE A 74 -8.25 8.85 16.64
N LYS A 75 -7.06 9.39 16.95
CA LYS A 75 -5.99 9.57 15.95
C LYS A 75 -5.44 8.24 15.49
N GLN A 76 -5.28 7.28 16.40
CA GLN A 76 -4.77 5.95 16.08
C GLN A 76 -5.76 5.15 15.24
N MET A 77 -7.05 5.20 15.57
CA MET A 77 -8.11 4.55 14.81
C MET A 77 -8.24 5.13 13.42
N ALA A 78 -8.19 6.47 13.28
CA ALA A 78 -8.22 7.11 11.96
C ALA A 78 -7.00 6.72 11.11
N LEU A 79 -5.80 6.69 11.69
CA LEU A 79 -4.59 6.26 10.99
C LEU A 79 -4.64 4.79 10.59
N TRP A 80 -5.11 3.92 11.49
CA TRP A 80 -5.28 2.49 11.21
C TRP A 80 -6.26 2.26 10.06
N LEU A 81 -7.41 2.95 10.06
CA LEU A 81 -8.39 2.89 8.96
C LEU A 81 -7.76 3.34 7.64
N GLN A 82 -7.02 4.46 7.64
CA GLN A 82 -6.33 4.94 6.45
C GLN A 82 -5.31 3.93 5.91
N GLN A 83 -4.60 3.22 6.80
CA GLN A 83 -3.65 2.16 6.40
C GLN A 83 -4.39 0.96 5.79
N CYS A 84 -5.46 0.50 6.43
CA CYS A 84 -6.28 -0.60 5.91
C CYS A 84 -6.91 -0.24 4.55
N GLU A 85 -7.45 0.97 4.38
CA GLU A 85 -7.98 1.46 3.11
C GLU A 85 -6.91 1.50 2.03
N ALA A 86 -5.69 1.97 2.36
CA ALA A 86 -4.59 2.01 1.40
C ALA A 86 -4.18 0.60 0.91
N VAL A 87 -4.15 -0.38 1.80
CA VAL A 87 -3.89 -1.78 1.44
C VAL A 87 -5.01 -2.34 0.57
N TRP A 88 -6.27 -2.12 0.95
CA TRP A 88 -7.42 -2.62 0.21
C TRP A 88 -7.51 -2.02 -1.20
N VAL A 89 -7.31 -0.70 -1.33
CA VAL A 89 -7.25 -0.04 -2.65
C VAL A 89 -6.11 -0.60 -3.50
N ARG A 90 -4.96 -0.93 -2.90
CA ARG A 90 -3.85 -1.56 -3.60
C ARG A 90 -4.17 -2.98 -4.06
N GLU A 91 -4.83 -3.77 -3.23
CA GLU A 91 -5.28 -5.12 -3.56
C GLU A 91 -6.24 -5.11 -4.75
N CYS A 92 -7.29 -4.27 -4.70
CA CYS A 92 -8.21 -4.10 -5.83
C CYS A 92 -7.52 -3.62 -7.11
N TYR A 93 -6.46 -2.80 -6.98
CA TYR A 93 -5.68 -2.36 -8.13
C TYR A 93 -4.86 -3.51 -8.74
N ILE A 94 -4.29 -4.40 -7.93
CA ILE A 94 -3.56 -5.59 -8.41
C ILE A 94 -4.53 -6.57 -9.08
N ASP A 95 -5.68 -6.84 -8.47
CA ASP A 95 -6.74 -7.65 -9.09
C ASP A 95 -7.15 -7.11 -10.47
N TRP A 96 -7.32 -5.79 -10.56
CA TRP A 96 -7.64 -5.15 -11.83
C TRP A 96 -6.48 -5.27 -12.84
N LEU A 97 -5.24 -5.06 -12.40
CA LEU A 97 -4.05 -5.20 -13.25
C LEU A 97 -3.94 -6.60 -13.86
N ASP A 98 -4.16 -7.64 -13.07
CA ASP A 98 -4.07 -9.02 -13.55
C ASP A 98 -5.11 -9.31 -14.63
N ASN A 99 -6.31 -8.72 -14.53
CA ASN A 99 -7.32 -8.81 -15.57
C ASN A 99 -6.89 -8.06 -16.84
N VAL A 100 -6.28 -6.88 -16.71
CA VAL A 100 -5.80 -6.09 -17.87
C VAL A 100 -4.60 -6.76 -18.55
N LEU A 101 -3.62 -7.24 -17.79
CA LEU A 101 -2.45 -7.96 -18.35
C LEU A 101 -2.86 -9.27 -19.03
N ALA A 102 -3.98 -9.88 -18.63
CA ALA A 102 -4.55 -11.02 -19.34
C ALA A 102 -5.18 -10.64 -20.70
N GLU A 103 -5.59 -9.38 -20.88
CA GLU A 103 -6.21 -8.86 -22.10
C GLU A 103 -5.17 -8.22 -23.06
N ASP A 104 -4.15 -7.56 -22.53
CA ASP A 104 -3.12 -6.84 -23.30
C ASP A 104 -1.84 -7.67 -23.51
N GLN A 105 -1.86 -8.57 -24.51
CA GLN A 105 -0.63 -9.14 -25.10
C GLN A 105 -0.05 -8.30 -26.25
N ALA A 106 -0.49 -7.05 -26.42
CA ALA A 106 0.03 -6.17 -27.46
C ALA A 106 -0.07 -4.71 -27.04
N THR A 107 1.00 -4.16 -26.46
CA THR A 107 1.63 -2.85 -26.76
C THR A 107 2.62 -2.57 -25.64
N GLU A 108 3.91 -2.78 -25.91
CA GLU A 108 4.99 -2.24 -25.06
C GLU A 108 5.06 -0.73 -25.30
N GLU A 109 4.38 0.07 -24.45
CA GLU A 109 4.65 1.50 -24.39
C GLU A 109 5.93 1.73 -23.60
N GLN A 110 6.98 2.12 -24.34
CA GLN A 110 8.26 2.55 -23.78
C GLN A 110 8.02 3.77 -22.88
N THR A 111 8.31 3.58 -21.60
CA THR A 111 8.28 4.63 -20.59
C THR A 111 9.56 5.43 -20.70
N GLU A 112 9.52 6.60 -21.32
CA GLU A 112 10.64 7.55 -21.29
C GLU A 112 10.65 8.27 -19.92
N PRO A 113 11.70 8.09 -19.10
CA PRO A 113 11.84 8.82 -17.86
C PRO A 113 12.06 10.31 -18.15
N LEU A 114 11.22 11.17 -17.57
CA LEU A 114 11.43 12.62 -17.61
C LEU A 114 12.73 12.98 -16.88
N GLU A 115 13.70 13.50 -17.63
CA GLU A 115 15.04 13.89 -17.18
C GLU A 115 14.97 15.05 -16.16
N ASP A 116 15.29 14.76 -14.90
CA ASP A 116 15.67 15.76 -13.91
C ASP A 116 17.21 15.90 -13.90
N GLU A 117 17.70 17.13 -13.67
CA GLU A 117 19.12 17.52 -13.66
C GLU A 117 20.09 16.40 -13.22
N GLU A 118 20.83 15.85 -14.17
CA GLU A 118 21.96 14.94 -13.93
C GLU A 118 23.03 15.68 -13.14
N GLN A 119 23.28 15.24 -11.91
CA GLN A 119 24.43 15.70 -11.14
C GLN A 119 25.38 14.52 -11.01
N GLY A 120 26.60 14.68 -11.53
CA GLY A 120 27.68 13.74 -11.28
C GLY A 120 28.08 13.81 -9.81
N ILE A 121 27.81 12.75 -9.05
CA ILE A 121 28.11 12.64 -7.62
C ILE A 121 29.24 11.62 -7.42
N SER A 122 30.20 11.93 -6.55
CA SER A 122 31.26 10.98 -6.20
C SER A 122 30.77 9.95 -5.16
N PRO A 123 31.33 8.74 -5.12
CA PRO A 123 31.05 7.75 -4.08
C PRO A 123 31.19 8.27 -2.65
N LYS A 124 32.08 9.23 -2.41
CA LYS A 124 32.27 9.81 -1.07
C LYS A 124 31.06 10.65 -0.64
N ASP A 125 30.51 11.41 -1.58
CA ASP A 125 29.32 12.22 -1.35
C ASP A 125 28.07 11.34 -1.27
N ILE A 126 28.01 10.24 -2.06
CA ILE A 126 26.95 9.22 -1.95
C ILE A 126 26.87 8.65 -0.52
N VAL A 127 28.01 8.22 0.04
CA VAL A 127 28.04 7.67 1.40
C VAL A 127 27.64 8.72 2.45
N LYS A 128 28.08 9.98 2.26
CA LYS A 128 27.87 11.06 3.22
C LYS A 128 26.44 11.61 3.21
N ASP A 129 25.91 11.89 2.01
CA ASP A 129 24.66 12.63 1.83
C ASP A 129 23.45 11.70 1.71
N PHE A 130 23.64 10.49 1.14
CA PHE A 130 22.59 9.50 0.94
C PHE A 130 22.62 8.34 1.95
N GLY A 131 23.69 8.21 2.74
CA GLY A 131 23.81 7.13 3.73
C GLY A 131 24.02 5.74 3.11
N ALA A 132 24.35 5.67 1.81
CA ALA A 132 24.57 4.42 1.08
C ALA A 132 25.92 3.80 1.43
N HIS A 133 26.01 3.24 2.63
CA HIS A 133 27.18 2.52 3.10
C HIS A 133 27.43 1.29 2.24
N ASN A 134 28.70 1.03 1.90
CA ASN A 134 29.13 -0.08 1.03
C ASN A 134 28.67 0.02 -0.44
N PHE A 135 28.26 1.20 -0.92
CA PHE A 135 27.84 1.41 -2.31
C PHE A 135 28.78 0.77 -3.35
N ILE A 136 30.09 1.05 -3.26
CA ILE A 136 31.10 0.49 -4.18
C ILE A 136 31.15 -1.04 -4.11
N LEU A 137 31.07 -1.62 -2.91
CA LEU A 137 31.11 -3.06 -2.71
C LEU A 137 29.87 -3.72 -3.31
N ALA A 138 28.68 -3.19 -3.00
CA ALA A 138 27.42 -3.69 -3.53
C ALA A 138 27.38 -3.62 -5.07
N LEU A 139 27.80 -2.48 -5.64
CA LEU A 139 27.89 -2.30 -7.08
C LEU A 139 28.90 -3.26 -7.72
N SER A 140 30.05 -3.46 -7.08
CA SER A 140 31.07 -4.43 -7.54
C SER A 140 30.53 -5.86 -7.58
N LEU A 141 29.76 -6.26 -6.57
CA LEU A 141 29.14 -7.59 -6.50
C LEU A 141 28.06 -7.74 -7.57
N PHE A 142 27.23 -6.71 -7.75
CA PHE A 142 26.18 -6.68 -8.78
C PHE A 142 26.75 -6.78 -10.20
N LEU A 143 27.79 -6.00 -10.51
CA LEU A 143 28.46 -6.08 -11.81
C LEU A 143 29.09 -7.46 -12.03
N LYS A 144 29.65 -8.08 -10.98
CA LYS A 144 30.14 -9.46 -11.07
C LYS A 144 29.02 -10.49 -11.28
N SER A 145 27.82 -10.30 -10.73
CA SER A 145 26.74 -11.27 -10.90
C SER A 145 26.07 -11.23 -12.27
N ILE A 146 26.10 -10.07 -12.94
CA ILE A 146 25.39 -9.87 -14.22
C ILE A 146 26.28 -10.17 -15.43
N MET A 147 27.59 -10.02 -15.28
CA MET A 147 28.52 -10.22 -16.40
C MET A 147 28.74 -11.72 -16.68
N PRO A 148 28.81 -12.13 -17.96
CA PRO A 148 29.14 -13.51 -18.33
C PRO A 148 30.53 -13.92 -17.86
N PHE A 149 30.70 -15.22 -17.58
CA PHE A 149 31.94 -15.79 -17.03
C PHE A 149 33.21 -15.43 -17.82
N ASP A 150 33.09 -15.25 -19.15
CA ASP A 150 34.21 -14.98 -20.06
C ASP A 150 34.75 -13.54 -20.00
N VAL A 151 33.98 -12.59 -19.44
CA VAL A 151 34.35 -11.15 -19.38
C VAL A 151 34.83 -10.73 -18.00
N HIS A 152 34.76 -11.62 -16.99
CA HIS A 152 35.18 -11.30 -15.61
C HIS A 152 36.64 -10.86 -15.48
N CYS A 153 37.53 -11.31 -16.38
CA CYS A 153 38.95 -10.95 -16.36
C CYS A 153 39.25 -9.53 -16.85
N SER A 154 38.31 -8.87 -17.53
CA SER A 154 38.43 -7.48 -18.01
C SER A 154 37.44 -6.53 -17.34
N LEU A 155 36.79 -6.94 -16.25
CA LEU A 155 35.79 -6.14 -15.56
C LEU A 155 36.43 -4.93 -14.88
N VAL A 156 36.13 -3.74 -15.40
CA VAL A 156 36.47 -2.49 -14.72
C VAL A 156 35.57 -2.37 -13.49
N LEU A 157 36.19 -2.33 -12.32
CA LEU A 157 35.46 -2.19 -11.05
C LEU A 157 35.26 -0.72 -10.72
N PRO A 158 34.14 -0.36 -10.07
CA PRO A 158 33.90 1.00 -9.62
C PRO A 158 34.98 1.44 -8.63
N ASN A 159 35.46 2.66 -8.80
CA ASN A 159 36.47 3.31 -7.96
C ASN A 159 35.86 4.50 -7.19
N ALA A 160 36.54 4.92 -6.13
CA ALA A 160 36.16 6.06 -5.28
C ALA A 160 36.20 7.43 -5.99
N TYR A 161 36.69 7.48 -7.23
CA TYR A 161 36.82 8.69 -8.04
C TYR A 161 35.85 8.73 -9.23
N ASP A 162 35.01 7.70 -9.38
CA ASP A 162 34.00 7.69 -10.43
C ASP A 162 32.91 8.72 -10.13
N CYS A 163 32.23 9.21 -11.18
CA CYS A 163 31.10 10.11 -11.07
C CYS A 163 29.86 9.39 -11.56
N PHE A 164 28.81 9.33 -10.73
CA PHE A 164 27.54 8.71 -11.06
C PHE A 164 26.50 9.79 -11.28
N ASP A 165 25.74 9.69 -12.38
CA ASP A 165 24.66 10.62 -12.67
C ASP A 165 23.46 10.23 -11.82
N ALA A 166 23.24 10.98 -10.74
CA ALA A 166 22.22 10.68 -9.76
C ALA A 166 20.92 11.45 -10.00
N PHE A 167 19.80 10.77 -9.89
CA PHE A 167 18.46 11.31 -10.03
C PHE A 167 17.80 11.51 -8.68
N LYS A 168 17.10 12.64 -8.53
CA LYS A 168 16.33 12.96 -7.32
C LYS A 168 15.04 12.15 -7.24
N GLN A 169 14.48 11.79 -8.40
CA GLN A 169 13.21 11.08 -8.48
C GLN A 169 13.08 10.37 -9.84
N VAL A 170 12.21 9.36 -9.87
CA VAL A 170 11.77 8.69 -11.11
C VAL A 170 10.25 8.71 -11.12
N SER A 171 9.67 9.04 -12.26
CA SER A 171 8.21 9.05 -12.44
C SER A 171 7.81 7.89 -13.34
N ILE A 172 6.97 6.99 -12.81
CA ILE A 172 6.43 5.83 -13.51
C ILE A 172 4.98 6.13 -13.86
N LEU A 173 4.56 5.81 -15.08
CA LEU A 173 3.16 5.93 -15.49
C LEU A 173 2.47 4.58 -15.27
N PRO A 174 1.58 4.45 -14.26
CA PRO A 174 0.79 3.23 -14.11
C PRO A 174 -0.23 3.12 -15.25
N PRO A 175 -0.65 1.89 -15.62
CA PRO A 175 -1.70 1.69 -16.61
C PRO A 175 -3.01 2.37 -16.17
N SER A 176 -3.75 2.86 -17.17
CA SER A 176 -4.95 3.67 -16.95
C SER A 176 -6.10 2.81 -16.43
N SER A 177 -6.53 3.06 -15.19
CA SER A 177 -7.73 2.42 -14.63
C SER A 177 -8.95 3.33 -14.78
N PRO A 178 -10.03 2.89 -15.45
CA PRO A 178 -11.26 3.67 -15.57
C PRO A 178 -11.96 3.89 -14.21
N TYR A 179 -11.59 3.10 -13.18
CA TYR A 179 -12.20 3.13 -11.85
C TYR A 179 -11.56 4.12 -10.88
N VAL A 180 -10.28 4.48 -11.09
CA VAL A 180 -9.52 5.32 -10.15
C VAL A 180 -9.56 6.79 -10.57
N LYS A 181 -9.17 7.11 -11.82
CA LYS A 181 -9.19 8.47 -12.40
C LYS A 181 -9.26 8.40 -13.92
N SER A 182 -9.98 9.33 -14.54
CA SER A 182 -10.06 9.47 -16.01
C SER A 182 -8.76 9.94 -16.67
N LYS A 183 -7.82 10.51 -15.90
CA LYS A 183 -6.51 10.95 -16.38
C LYS A 183 -5.43 10.17 -15.63
N GLN A 184 -4.52 9.54 -16.39
CA GLN A 184 -3.34 8.90 -15.80
C GLN A 184 -2.50 9.92 -15.04
N THR A 185 -2.03 9.53 -13.87
CA THR A 185 -1.13 10.33 -13.03
C THR A 185 0.13 9.53 -12.78
N TYR A 186 1.28 10.16 -13.01
CA TYR A 186 2.57 9.58 -12.69
C TYR A 186 2.68 9.26 -11.20
N GLN A 187 3.23 8.09 -10.89
CA GLN A 187 3.73 7.72 -9.57
C GLN A 187 5.20 8.11 -9.51
N THR A 188 5.52 9.07 -8.64
CA THR A 188 6.89 9.54 -8.47
C THR A 188 7.54 8.86 -7.27
N ILE A 189 8.66 8.20 -7.53
CA ILE A 189 9.56 7.60 -6.53
C ILE A 189 10.69 8.59 -6.26
N ARG A 190 10.98 8.88 -4.99
CA ARG A 190 11.92 9.92 -4.58
C ARG A 190 13.09 9.36 -3.78
N ALA A 191 14.26 9.92 -4.03
CA ALA A 191 15.51 9.61 -3.34
C ALA A 191 16.30 10.90 -3.04
N TRP A 192 15.79 11.72 -2.12
CA TRP A 192 16.37 13.02 -1.78
C TRP A 192 17.33 12.93 -0.58
N PRO A 193 18.61 13.32 -0.75
CA PRO A 193 19.54 13.42 0.37
C PRO A 193 19.22 14.64 1.25
N SER A 194 19.77 14.67 2.45
CA SER A 194 19.63 15.84 3.32
C SER A 194 20.37 17.02 2.71
N MET A 195 19.65 18.10 2.42
CA MET A 195 20.30 19.32 1.93
C MET A 195 20.44 20.30 3.08
N SER A 196 21.69 20.60 3.46
CA SER A 196 21.99 21.70 4.40
C SER A 196 21.46 23.01 3.83
N SER A 197 20.97 23.89 4.72
CA SER A 197 20.51 25.23 4.32
C SER A 197 21.66 25.99 3.65
N LYS A 198 21.46 26.44 2.40
CA LYS A 198 22.38 27.33 1.69
C LYS A 198 21.75 28.72 1.58
N GLY A 199 22.31 29.69 2.30
CA GLY A 199 21.84 31.08 2.31
C GLY A 199 20.41 31.20 2.87
N ARG A 200 19.49 31.78 2.08
CA ARG A 200 18.07 31.93 2.45
C ARG A 200 17.22 30.67 2.22
N LYS A 201 17.74 29.62 1.56
CA LYS A 201 17.00 28.38 1.35
C LYS A 201 17.07 27.52 2.61
N LYS A 202 15.91 27.21 3.21
CA LYS A 202 15.80 26.30 4.35
C LYS A 202 16.28 24.91 3.93
N GLY A 203 17.01 24.23 4.81
CA GLY A 203 17.44 22.86 4.55
C GLY A 203 16.24 21.94 4.37
N LEU A 204 16.34 21.02 3.41
CA LEU A 204 15.30 20.02 3.14
C LEU A 204 15.67 18.72 3.88
N PRO A 205 14.72 18.10 4.59
CA PRO A 205 14.95 16.80 5.21
C PRO A 205 15.15 15.75 4.13
N THR A 206 15.85 14.66 4.48
CA THR A 206 15.95 13.46 3.65
C THR A 206 14.56 12.94 3.31
N LEU A 207 14.33 12.58 2.05
CA LEU A 207 13.09 11.95 1.60
C LEU A 207 13.43 10.74 0.75
N PHE A 208 13.42 9.57 1.38
CA PHE A 208 13.65 8.28 0.72
C PHE A 208 12.35 7.49 0.73
N ASP A 209 11.81 7.22 -0.45
CA ASP A 209 10.62 6.42 -0.59
C ASP A 209 10.93 4.93 -0.36
N THR A 210 9.92 4.19 0.04
CA THR A 210 9.99 2.74 0.28
C THR A 210 9.24 1.98 -0.80
N ALA A 211 9.83 0.90 -1.29
CA ALA A 211 9.22 0.01 -2.27
C ALA A 211 9.26 -1.44 -1.78
N PHE A 212 8.32 -2.25 -2.28
CA PHE A 212 8.42 -3.71 -2.20
C PHE A 212 9.24 -4.20 -3.39
N ALA A 213 10.24 -5.03 -3.13
CA ALA A 213 11.02 -5.72 -4.15
C ALA A 213 10.86 -7.23 -4.01
N ILE A 214 10.93 -7.93 -5.14
CA ILE A 214 10.83 -9.38 -5.21
C ILE A 214 12.18 -9.96 -4.79
N GLU A 215 12.21 -10.63 -3.64
CA GLU A 215 13.40 -11.32 -3.12
C GLU A 215 13.43 -12.77 -3.62
N ASP A 216 12.27 -13.45 -3.61
CA ASP A 216 12.13 -14.82 -4.13
C ASP A 216 11.00 -14.88 -5.16
N LEU A 217 11.40 -15.04 -6.43
CA LEU A 217 10.46 -15.15 -7.54
C LEU A 217 9.59 -16.42 -7.45
N ASN A 218 10.08 -17.49 -6.82
CA ASN A 218 9.32 -18.74 -6.70
C ASN A 218 8.18 -18.62 -5.69
N CYS A 219 8.32 -17.74 -4.70
CA CYS A 219 7.31 -17.49 -3.68
C CYS A 219 6.38 -16.31 -4.00
N TYR A 220 6.71 -15.52 -5.04
CA TYR A 220 5.93 -14.36 -5.43
C TYR A 220 4.70 -14.77 -6.24
N THR A 221 3.51 -14.51 -5.69
CA THR A 221 2.22 -14.86 -6.29
C THR A 221 1.53 -13.63 -6.89
N GLY A 222 2.20 -12.92 -7.79
CA GLY A 222 1.57 -11.83 -8.57
C GLY A 222 1.17 -10.58 -7.76
N GLY A 223 1.61 -10.45 -6.52
CA GLY A 223 1.33 -9.26 -5.69
C GLY A 223 0.10 -9.36 -4.79
N HIS A 224 -0.67 -10.46 -4.88
CA HIS A 224 -1.81 -10.76 -3.99
C HIS A 224 -1.39 -11.06 -2.55
N THR A 225 -0.14 -11.43 -2.35
CA THR A 225 0.40 -11.77 -1.04
C THR A 225 1.77 -11.12 -0.89
N LEU A 226 2.10 -10.77 0.34
CA LEU A 226 3.41 -10.24 0.70
C LEU A 226 4.52 -11.32 0.73
N THR A 227 4.21 -12.56 0.37
CA THR A 227 5.17 -13.67 0.30
C THR A 227 6.14 -13.47 -0.86
N GLY A 228 7.43 -13.72 -0.62
CA GLY A 228 8.49 -13.47 -1.59
C GLY A 228 8.83 -11.99 -1.81
N LEU A 229 8.13 -11.07 -1.12
CA LEU A 229 8.41 -9.63 -1.14
C LEU A 229 9.20 -9.20 0.08
N ARG A 230 10.08 -8.22 -0.12
CA ARG A 230 10.83 -7.55 0.94
C ARG A 230 10.76 -6.04 0.76
N VAL A 231 10.61 -5.33 1.87
CA VAL A 231 10.60 -3.86 1.84
C VAL A 231 12.04 -3.35 1.72
N ALA A 232 12.23 -2.38 0.84
CA ALA A 232 13.50 -1.69 0.64
C ALA A 232 13.27 -0.18 0.63
N GLN A 233 14.17 0.57 1.27
CA GLN A 233 14.24 2.01 1.17
C GLN A 233 15.14 2.38 -0.01
N ILE A 234 14.63 3.21 -0.92
CA ILE A 234 15.38 3.65 -2.09
C ILE A 234 16.24 4.84 -1.68
N GLN A 235 17.55 4.61 -1.60
CA GLN A 235 18.50 5.63 -1.17
C GLN A 235 19.04 6.45 -2.33
N LEU A 236 19.39 5.81 -3.45
CA LEU A 236 19.97 6.48 -4.61
C LEU A 236 19.40 5.88 -5.89
N ILE A 237 19.11 6.73 -6.87
CA ILE A 237 18.79 6.32 -8.24
C ILE A 237 19.86 6.93 -9.13
N PHE A 238 20.50 6.15 -10.00
CA PHE A 238 21.65 6.62 -10.77
C PHE A 238 21.85 5.85 -12.08
N ASN A 239 22.50 6.50 -13.04
CA ASN A 239 23.02 5.85 -14.24
C ASN A 239 24.48 5.45 -14.05
N LEU A 240 24.87 4.35 -14.71
CA LEU A 240 26.26 3.91 -14.72
C LEU A 240 27.09 4.79 -15.65
N PRO A 241 28.32 5.16 -15.24
CA PRO A 241 29.28 5.80 -16.12
C PRO A 241 29.53 4.94 -17.37
N LEU A 242 29.79 5.56 -18.52
CA LEU A 242 29.97 4.87 -19.82
C LEU A 242 30.99 3.71 -19.78
N HIS A 243 32.03 3.82 -18.95
CA HIS A 243 33.08 2.80 -18.80
C HIS A 243 32.65 1.57 -17.97
N LEU A 244 31.56 1.68 -17.19
CA LEU A 244 30.94 0.58 -16.43
C LEU A 244 29.64 0.10 -17.09
N GLY A 245 28.93 0.98 -17.78
CA GLY A 245 27.56 0.78 -18.27
C GLY A 245 27.42 0.32 -19.72
N THR A 246 28.50 -0.02 -20.43
CA THR A 246 28.43 -0.41 -21.86
C THR A 246 27.48 -1.59 -22.12
N HIS A 247 27.31 -2.46 -21.14
CA HIS A 247 26.44 -3.65 -21.22
C HIS A 247 25.10 -3.50 -20.49
N TYR A 248 24.87 -2.38 -19.79
CA TYR A 248 23.64 -2.16 -19.02
C TYR A 248 23.25 -0.67 -19.04
N PRO A 249 22.41 -0.26 -20.00
CA PRO A 249 22.01 1.15 -20.18
C PRO A 249 20.83 1.57 -19.29
N GLN A 250 20.29 0.67 -18.46
CA GLN A 250 19.14 0.96 -17.62
C GLN A 250 19.55 1.67 -16.32
N PRO A 251 18.70 2.57 -15.79
CA PRO A 251 18.93 3.21 -14.51
C PRO A 251 18.94 2.17 -13.38
N LEU A 252 19.82 2.36 -12.42
CA LEU A 252 19.95 1.50 -11.24
C LEU A 252 19.51 2.25 -9.97
N ALA A 253 19.07 1.49 -8.99
CA ALA A 253 18.77 2.00 -7.66
C ALA A 253 19.59 1.29 -6.59
N HIS A 254 20.24 2.05 -5.72
CA HIS A 254 20.78 1.52 -4.47
C HIS A 254 19.70 1.55 -3.41
N VAL A 255 19.47 0.39 -2.79
CA VAL A 255 18.43 0.22 -1.79
C VAL A 255 19.02 -0.28 -0.47
N GLU A 256 18.42 0.18 0.62
CA GLU A 256 18.67 -0.36 1.95
C GLU A 256 17.51 -1.28 2.33
N TRP A 257 17.85 -2.52 2.68
CA TRP A 257 16.84 -3.53 2.97
C TRP A 257 16.31 -3.42 4.39
N PHE A 258 14.99 -3.56 4.56
CA PHE A 258 14.40 -3.80 5.88
C PHE A 258 14.51 -5.29 6.26
N THR A 259 14.16 -5.62 7.49
CA THR A 259 13.96 -7.01 7.93
C THR A 259 12.91 -7.70 7.06
N GLN A 260 13.05 -9.01 6.87
CA GLN A 260 12.02 -9.81 6.24
C GLN A 260 10.68 -9.66 6.97
N LEU A 261 9.59 -9.72 6.21
CA LEU A 261 8.24 -9.60 6.75
C LEU A 261 7.97 -10.80 7.66
N GLY A 262 7.81 -10.52 8.95
CA GLY A 262 7.48 -11.53 9.95
C GLY A 262 5.99 -11.89 9.93
N ALA A 263 5.57 -12.74 10.87
CA ALA A 263 4.15 -13.00 11.08
C ALA A 263 3.42 -11.68 11.41
N PRO A 264 2.24 -11.43 10.80
CA PRO A 264 1.47 -10.23 11.09
C PRO A 264 1.06 -10.23 12.56
N ASP A 265 1.08 -9.05 13.17
CA ASP A 265 0.67 -8.89 14.56
C ASP A 265 -0.82 -9.27 14.70
N PRO A 266 -1.20 -10.09 15.69
CA PRO A 266 -2.57 -10.61 15.83
C PRO A 266 -3.65 -9.55 16.01
N HIS A 267 -3.29 -8.35 16.47
CA HIS A 267 -4.23 -7.29 16.79
C HIS A 267 -4.38 -6.29 15.64
N THR A 268 -3.28 -5.96 14.98
CA THR A 268 -3.23 -4.97 13.90
C THR A 268 -3.34 -5.60 12.50
N GLY A 269 -3.00 -6.89 12.36
CA GLY A 269 -2.89 -7.57 11.07
C GLY A 269 -1.68 -7.12 10.23
N MET A 270 -0.81 -6.27 10.78
CA MET A 270 0.32 -5.66 10.06
C MET A 270 1.64 -6.32 10.42
N SER A 271 2.58 -6.35 9.47
CA SER A 271 3.94 -6.85 9.70
C SER A 271 4.83 -5.73 10.24
N CYS A 272 5.53 -5.98 11.35
CA CYS A 272 6.54 -5.06 11.87
C CYS A 272 7.86 -5.21 11.10
N ILE A 273 8.43 -4.08 10.66
CA ILE A 273 9.71 -4.04 9.95
C ILE A 273 10.70 -3.11 10.66
N TRP A 274 11.98 -3.48 10.59
CA TRP A 274 13.10 -2.70 11.12
C TRP A 274 14.14 -2.52 10.01
N GLN A 275 14.92 -1.44 10.06
CA GLN A 275 16.06 -1.31 9.15
C GLN A 275 17.04 -2.45 9.41
N SER A 276 17.47 -3.15 8.35
CA SER A 276 18.41 -4.26 8.50
C SER A 276 19.78 -3.72 8.86
N MET A 277 20.30 -4.08 10.03
CA MET A 277 21.68 -3.77 10.42
C MET A 277 22.72 -4.51 9.55
N LYS A 278 22.29 -5.42 8.66
CA LYS A 278 23.14 -6.17 7.76
C LYS A 278 22.65 -5.97 6.32
N ASN A 279 23.30 -5.06 5.60
CA ASN A 279 23.27 -5.05 4.14
C ASN A 279 24.13 -6.23 3.68
N LYS A 280 23.48 -7.38 3.46
CA LYS A 280 24.09 -8.55 2.83
C LYS A 280 23.88 -8.47 1.32
#